data_AF-A0AAW2FLX1-F1
#
_entry.id   AF-A0AAW2FLX1-F1
#
_cell.length_a   1.000
_cell.length_b   1.000
_cell.length_c   1.000
_cell.angle_alpha   90.00
_cell.angle_beta   90.00
_cell.angle_gamma   90.00
#
_symmetry.space_group_name_H-M   'P 1'
#
loop_
_entity.id
_entity.type
_entity.pdbx_description
1 polymer ?
#
loop_
_entity_poly.entity_id
_entity_poly.type
_entity_poly.pdbx_seq_one_letter_code
_entity_poly.pdbx_strand_id
1 'polypeptide(L)'
;MICFGVVNAGCSLLFGSLMKFVGRQPLMALGAIVHASLVVVLLMWKPHPDNPYIFYSVSGLWGVGDAVWQTQVNGLYGTLFRRNKEAAFSNYRLWESAGFVIAYAYSTHLCARMKLYVMLTVLVTGTVGYIIVELLHRRKQRRLKAIAEDPKAAQAAAEANQPEETDDEKDDLDDEIIITHL
;
A
#
# COMPACT_ATOMS: atom_id res chain seq x y z
N MET A 1 22.36 14.19 3.83
CA MET A 1 20.97 14.25 4.30
C MET A 1 20.22 15.51 3.88
N ILE A 2 20.87 16.68 3.73
CA ILE A 2 20.19 17.90 3.21
C ILE A 2 19.68 17.70 1.77
N CYS A 3 20.51 17.16 0.87
CA CYS A 3 20.10 16.88 -0.52
C CYS A 3 18.87 15.99 -0.60
N PHE A 4 18.87 14.85 0.12
CA PHE A 4 17.71 13.99 0.29
C PHE A 4 16.47 14.78 0.74
N GLY A 5 16.58 15.57 1.81
CA GLY A 5 15.44 16.31 2.37
C GLY A 5 14.87 17.35 1.43
N VAL A 6 15.71 18.13 0.74
CA VAL A 6 15.28 19.15 -0.22
C VAL A 6 14.57 18.51 -1.41
N VAL A 7 15.15 17.44 -1.98
CA VAL A 7 14.54 16.72 -3.11
C VAL A 7 13.24 16.06 -2.68
N ASN A 8 13.20 15.41 -1.51
CA ASN A 8 12.00 14.79 -0.97
C ASN A 8 10.86 15.81 -0.80
N ALA A 9 11.15 16.98 -0.21
CA ALA A 9 10.17 18.04 -0.03
C ALA A 9 9.65 18.57 -1.38
N GLY A 10 10.55 18.88 -2.32
CA GLY A 10 10.17 19.35 -3.66
C GLY A 10 9.33 18.31 -4.42
N CYS A 11 9.77 17.05 -4.43
CA CYS A 11 9.05 15.95 -5.06
C CYS A 11 7.70 15.67 -4.40
N SER A 12 7.58 15.82 -3.07
CA SER A 12 6.31 15.60 -2.37
C SER A 12 5.24 16.59 -2.81
N LEU A 13 5.61 17.87 -3.00
CA LEU A 13 4.71 18.90 -3.53
C LEU A 13 4.31 18.61 -4.99
N LEU A 14 5.30 18.23 -5.81
CA LEU A 14 5.09 17.92 -7.22
C LEU A 14 4.21 16.69 -7.40
N PHE A 15 4.53 15.56 -6.76
CA PHE A 15 3.79 14.31 -6.91
C PHE A 15 2.39 14.37 -6.30
N GLY A 16 2.18 15.16 -5.24
CA GLY A 16 0.84 15.43 -4.73
C GLY A 16 -0.07 16.12 -5.76
N SER A 17 0.48 17.03 -6.56
CA SER A 17 -0.26 17.72 -7.63
C SER A 17 -0.36 16.86 -8.89
N LEU A 18 0.75 16.22 -9.29
CA LEU A 18 0.86 15.41 -10.50
C LEU A 18 -0.05 14.17 -10.47
N MET A 19 -0.32 13.62 -9.28
CA MET A 19 -1.26 12.51 -9.08
C MET A 19 -2.64 12.80 -9.69
N LYS A 20 -3.09 14.06 -9.67
CA LYS A 20 -4.40 14.45 -10.22
C LYS A 20 -4.50 14.26 -11.74
N PHE A 21 -3.36 14.31 -12.44
CA PHE A 21 -3.30 14.25 -13.90
C PHE A 21 -2.89 12.86 -14.40
N VAL A 22 -1.86 12.27 -13.80
CA VAL A 22 -1.25 11.01 -14.27
C VAL A 22 -1.89 9.78 -13.63
N GLY A 23 -2.58 9.97 -12.50
CA GLY A 23 -3.11 8.89 -11.69
C GLY A 23 -2.04 8.22 -10.81
N ARG A 24 -2.50 7.36 -9.89
CA ARG A 24 -1.67 6.75 -8.84
C ARG A 24 -0.72 5.67 -9.35
N GLN A 25 -1.16 4.83 -10.29
CA GLN A 25 -0.40 3.64 -10.69
C GLN A 25 0.96 3.96 -11.32
N PRO A 26 1.06 4.92 -12.27
CA PRO A 26 2.35 5.24 -12.88
C PRO A 26 3.32 5.85 -11.88
N LEU A 27 2.83 6.65 -10.93
CA LEU A 27 3.64 7.21 -9.85
C LEU A 27 4.18 6.11 -8.94
N MET A 28 3.34 5.17 -8.50
CA MET A 28 3.79 4.03 -7.70
C MET A 28 4.82 3.16 -8.43
N ALA A 29 4.62 2.91 -9.73
CA ALA A 29 5.59 2.18 -10.55
C ALA A 29 6.93 2.93 -10.66
N LEU A 30 6.90 4.25 -10.82
CA LEU A 30 8.10 5.09 -10.82
C LEU A 30 8.88 4.94 -9.50
N GLY A 31 8.20 5.00 -8.35
CA GLY A 31 8.84 4.80 -7.04
C GLY A 31 9.52 3.42 -6.91
N ALA A 32 8.85 2.36 -7.39
CA ALA A 32 9.40 1.01 -7.39
C ALA A 32 10.67 0.90 -8.24
N ILE A 33 10.62 1.44 -9.46
CA ILE A 33 11.74 1.40 -10.40
C ILE A 33 12.92 2.24 -9.89
N VAL A 34 12.66 3.43 -9.35
CA VAL A 34 13.70 4.30 -8.78
C VAL A 34 14.40 3.62 -7.61
N HIS A 35 13.67 3.07 -6.64
CA HIS A 35 14.33 2.40 -5.53
C HIS A 35 15.01 1.10 -5.94
N ALA A 36 14.40 0.27 -6.78
CA ALA A 36 15.02 -0.96 -7.26
C ALA A 36 16.34 -0.68 -8.01
N SER A 37 16.33 0.29 -8.92
CA SER A 37 17.55 0.70 -9.64
C SER A 37 18.62 1.26 -8.70
N LEU A 38 18.24 2.08 -7.71
CA LEU A 38 19.19 2.59 -6.71
C LEU A 38 19.79 1.48 -5.86
N VAL A 39 19.01 0.46 -5.46
CA VAL A 39 19.55 -0.70 -4.73
C VAL A 39 20.58 -1.43 -5.58
N VAL A 40 20.25 -1.70 -6.84
CA VAL A 40 21.14 -2.38 -7.78
C VAL A 40 22.44 -1.59 -7.98
N VAL A 41 22.35 -0.26 -8.14
CA VAL A 41 23.52 0.62 -8.21
C VAL A 41 24.34 0.54 -6.92
N LEU A 42 23.73 0.62 -5.75
CA LEU A 42 24.43 0.53 -4.46
C LEU A 42 25.05 -0.86 -4.17
N LEU A 43 24.56 -1.92 -4.81
CA LEU A 43 25.15 -3.26 -4.72
C LEU A 43 26.42 -3.40 -5.58
N MET A 44 26.46 -2.71 -6.73
CA MET A 44 27.56 -2.79 -7.69
C MET A 44 28.63 -1.71 -7.49
N TRP A 45 28.21 -0.51 -7.06
CA TRP A 45 29.07 0.66 -6.91
C TRP A 45 29.66 0.76 -5.51
N LYS A 46 30.97 1.05 -5.44
CA LYS A 46 31.67 1.34 -4.19
C LYS A 46 31.96 2.84 -4.12
N PRO A 47 31.55 3.55 -3.04
CA PRO A 47 31.78 4.99 -2.94
C PRO A 47 33.27 5.29 -2.91
N HIS A 48 33.68 6.30 -3.68
CA HIS A 48 35.06 6.79 -3.74
C HIS A 48 35.09 8.28 -3.41
N PRO A 49 36.01 8.75 -2.55
CA PRO A 49 36.04 10.14 -2.07
C PRO A 49 36.25 11.18 -3.19
N ASP A 50 36.88 10.79 -4.30
CA ASP A 50 37.18 11.72 -5.41
C ASP A 50 35.96 12.11 -6.25
N ASN A 51 34.82 11.41 -6.09
CA ASN A 51 33.60 11.66 -6.86
C ASN A 51 32.37 11.85 -5.95
N PRO A 52 32.29 12.97 -5.20
CA PRO A 52 31.18 13.22 -4.27
C PRO A 52 29.83 13.42 -4.99
N TYR A 53 29.85 13.81 -6.27
CA TYR A 53 28.63 14.06 -7.05
C TYR A 53 27.73 12.83 -7.14
N ILE A 54 28.30 11.63 -7.36
CA ILE A 54 27.53 10.39 -7.48
C ILE A 54 26.78 10.11 -6.16
N PHE A 55 27.43 10.36 -5.03
CA PHE A 55 26.82 10.19 -3.71
C PHE A 55 25.63 11.14 -3.51
N TYR A 56 25.75 12.41 -3.90
CA TYR A 56 24.65 13.37 -3.82
C TYR A 56 23.50 13.01 -4.76
N SER A 57 23.79 12.57 -5.99
CA SER A 57 22.77 12.12 -6.94
C SER A 57 22.00 10.91 -6.42
N VAL A 58 22.68 9.91 -5.86
CA VAL A 58 22.05 8.75 -5.22
C VAL A 58 21.18 9.19 -4.04
N SER A 59 21.69 10.09 -3.19
CA SER A 59 20.92 10.65 -2.06
C SER A 59 19.68 11.42 -2.51
N GLY A 60 19.76 12.20 -3.59
CA GLY A 60 18.63 12.95 -4.13
C GLY A 60 17.58 12.02 -4.74
N LEU A 61 17.99 11.07 -5.58
CA LEU A 61 17.10 10.06 -6.16
C LEU A 61 16.42 9.19 -5.09
N TRP A 62 17.11 8.92 -3.98
CA TRP A 62 16.48 8.27 -2.84
C TRP A 62 15.31 9.10 -2.28
N GLY A 63 15.47 10.43 -2.22
CA GLY A 63 14.40 11.36 -1.85
C GLY A 63 13.24 11.37 -2.82
N VAL A 64 13.50 11.19 -4.12
CA VAL A 64 12.43 11.05 -5.12
C VAL A 64 11.58 9.82 -4.84
N GLY A 65 12.21 8.66 -4.59
CA GLY A 65 11.48 7.43 -4.26
C GLY A 65 10.68 7.54 -2.98
N ASP A 66 11.29 8.09 -1.90
CA ASP A 66 10.61 8.31 -0.61
C ASP A 66 9.37 9.20 -0.76
N ALA A 67 9.49 10.30 -1.50
CA ALA A 67 8.39 11.22 -1.77
C ALA A 67 7.22 10.51 -2.48
N VAL A 68 7.50 9.64 -3.45
CA VAL A 68 6.47 8.85 -4.12
C VAL A 68 5.75 7.97 -3.10
N TRP A 69 6.47 7.17 -2.32
CA TRP A 69 5.83 6.24 -1.38
C TRP A 69 5.00 6.96 -0.35
N GLN A 70 5.54 8.01 0.27
CA GLN A 70 4.78 8.78 1.26
C GLN A 70 3.53 9.42 0.64
N THR A 71 3.64 10.10 -0.49
CA THR A 71 2.48 10.79 -1.08
C THR A 71 1.42 9.83 -1.59
N GLN A 72 1.84 8.76 -2.30
CA GLN A 72 0.92 7.85 -2.95
C GLN A 72 0.27 6.86 -1.97
N VAL A 73 1.01 6.34 -0.98
CA VAL A 73 0.46 5.39 0.01
C VAL A 73 -0.53 6.10 0.94
N ASN A 74 -0.19 7.29 1.45
CA ASN A 74 -1.13 8.09 2.25
C ASN A 74 -2.38 8.45 1.44
N GLY A 75 -2.22 8.81 0.15
CA GLY A 75 -3.34 9.04 -0.76
C GLY A 75 -4.22 7.80 -0.95
N LEU A 76 -3.61 6.62 -1.15
CA LEU A 76 -4.32 5.34 -1.26
C LEU A 76 -5.17 5.06 -0.02
N TYR A 77 -4.59 5.14 1.18
CA TYR A 77 -5.31 4.91 2.43
C TYR A 77 -6.47 5.89 2.61
N GLY A 78 -6.27 7.16 2.25
CA GLY A 78 -7.34 8.17 2.25
C GLY A 78 -8.51 7.85 1.31
N THR A 79 -8.23 7.20 0.17
CA THR A 79 -9.28 6.77 -0.78
C THR A 79 -9.97 5.46 -0.38
N LEU A 80 -9.24 4.51 0.20
CA LEU A 80 -9.74 3.17 0.51
C LEU A 80 -10.65 3.16 1.75
N PHE A 81 -10.31 3.94 2.78
CA PHE A 81 -11.00 3.94 4.08
C PHE A 81 -11.70 5.27 4.38
N ARG A 82 -12.56 5.75 3.46
CA ARG A 82 -13.24 7.05 3.62
C ARG A 82 -14.06 7.19 4.91
N ARG A 83 -14.67 6.12 5.40
CA ARG A 83 -15.54 6.13 6.60
C ARG A 83 -14.78 5.99 7.92
N ASN A 84 -13.70 5.20 7.93
CA ASN A 84 -12.92 4.87 9.14
C ASN A 84 -11.45 5.29 8.95
N LYS A 85 -11.21 6.57 8.66
CA LYS A 85 -9.86 7.06 8.33
C LYS A 85 -8.91 6.94 9.52
N GLU A 86 -9.35 7.33 10.71
CA GLU A 86 -8.51 7.38 11.91
C GLU A 86 -7.92 6.00 12.23
N ALA A 87 -8.75 4.97 12.35
CA ALA A 87 -8.29 3.61 12.59
C ALA A 87 -7.32 3.10 11.50
N ALA A 88 -7.60 3.40 10.23
CA ALA A 88 -6.75 2.98 9.12
C ALA A 88 -5.37 3.68 9.13
N PHE A 89 -5.35 5.00 9.38
CA PHE A 89 -4.11 5.77 9.48
C PHE A 89 -3.31 5.45 10.74
N SER A 90 -3.97 5.20 11.87
CA SER A 90 -3.32 4.73 13.10
C SER A 90 -2.63 3.38 12.88
N ASN A 91 -3.31 2.43 12.24
CA ASN A 91 -2.70 1.14 11.91
C ASN A 91 -1.55 1.28 10.90
N TYR A 92 -1.69 2.13 9.88
CA TYR A 92 -0.61 2.44 8.94
C TYR A 92 0.64 2.97 9.68
N ARG A 93 0.45 3.96 10.56
CA ARG A 93 1.56 4.58 11.31
C ARG A 93 2.21 3.62 12.30
N LEU A 94 1.42 2.70 12.88
CA LEU A 94 1.93 1.61 13.73
C LEU A 94 2.89 0.70 12.94
N TRP A 95 2.46 0.23 11.76
CA TRP A 95 3.30 -0.64 10.91
C TRP A 95 4.54 0.08 10.37
N GLU A 96 4.41 1.35 10.01
CA GLU A 96 5.55 2.19 9.62
C GLU A 96 6.58 2.28 10.76
N SER A 97 6.13 2.55 11.98
CA SER A 97 6.99 2.63 13.17
C SER A 97 7.63 1.29 13.51
N ALA A 98 6.89 0.18 13.40
CA ALA A 98 7.43 -1.17 13.57
C ALA A 98 8.55 -1.46 12.56
N GLY A 99 8.37 -1.03 11.30
CA GLY A 99 9.41 -1.10 10.27
C GLY A 99 10.69 -0.36 10.66
N PHE A 100 10.57 0.86 11.19
CA PHE A 100 11.73 1.61 11.68
C PHE A 100 12.44 0.92 12.85
N VAL A 101 11.68 0.38 13.82
CA VAL A 101 12.25 -0.35 14.97
C VAL A 101 13.00 -1.58 14.51
N ILE A 102 12.41 -2.38 13.62
CA ILE A 102 13.05 -3.58 13.06
C ILE A 102 14.33 -3.21 12.30
N ALA A 103 14.26 -2.17 11.43
CA ALA A 103 15.41 -1.69 10.68
C ALA A 103 16.54 -1.19 11.57
N TYR A 104 16.20 -0.49 12.66
CA TYR A 104 17.17 -0.02 13.65
C TYR A 104 17.81 -1.19 14.42
N ALA A 105 17.02 -2.18 14.84
CA ALA A 105 17.48 -3.31 15.63
C ALA A 105 18.58 -4.13 14.92
N TYR A 106 18.45 -4.39 13.61
CA TYR A 106 19.49 -5.12 12.86
C TYR A 106 20.59 -4.20 12.28
N SER A 107 20.51 -2.89 12.48
CA SER A 107 21.36 -1.91 11.80
C SER A 107 22.85 -2.05 12.14
N THR A 108 23.20 -2.43 13.36
CA THR A 108 24.60 -2.61 13.79
C THR A 108 25.14 -4.01 13.54
N HIS A 109 24.25 -4.98 13.34
CA HIS A 109 24.60 -6.40 13.22
C HIS A 109 24.76 -6.88 11.77
N LEU A 110 24.07 -6.24 10.81
CA LEU A 110 24.11 -6.65 9.40
C LEU A 110 25.10 -5.83 8.57
N CYS A 111 25.82 -6.51 7.68
CA CYS A 111 26.64 -5.87 6.65
C CYS A 111 25.77 -5.04 5.68
N ALA A 112 26.34 -3.96 5.12
CA ALA A 112 25.63 -3.06 4.20
C ALA A 112 24.96 -3.80 3.02
N ARG A 113 25.66 -4.78 2.43
CA ARG A 113 25.12 -5.60 1.33
C ARG A 113 23.87 -6.40 1.76
N MET A 114 23.87 -6.93 2.98
CA MET A 114 22.72 -7.69 3.50
C MET A 114 21.51 -6.77 3.74
N LYS A 115 21.75 -5.54 4.24
CA LYS A 115 20.69 -4.54 4.40
C LYS A 115 20.03 -4.20 3.06
N LEU A 116 20.82 -4.06 1.99
CA LEU A 116 20.30 -3.81 0.64
C LEU A 116 19.44 -4.97 0.11
N TYR A 117 19.83 -6.22 0.36
CA TYR A 117 19.00 -7.37 0.02
C TYR A 117 17.69 -7.41 0.81
N VAL A 118 17.74 -7.17 2.12
CA VAL A 118 16.53 -7.07 2.96
C VAL A 118 15.61 -5.97 2.39
N MET A 119 16.15 -4.80 2.09
CA MET A 119 15.36 -3.71 1.52
C MET A 119 14.74 -4.06 0.16
N LEU A 120 15.48 -4.75 -0.71
CA LEU A 120 14.96 -5.21 -2.00
C LEU A 120 13.81 -6.23 -1.83
N THR A 121 13.96 -7.20 -0.91
CA THR A 121 12.91 -8.20 -0.64
C THR A 121 11.64 -7.55 -0.08
N VAL A 122 11.79 -6.56 0.81
CA VAL A 122 10.65 -5.79 1.34
C VAL A 122 9.99 -4.96 0.25
N LEU A 123 10.77 -4.31 -0.62
CA LEU A 123 10.26 -3.55 -1.76
C LEU A 123 9.44 -4.43 -2.72
N VAL A 124 9.95 -5.61 -3.07
CA VAL A 124 9.26 -6.56 -3.95
C VAL A 124 7.96 -7.05 -3.29
N THR A 125 8.02 -7.50 -2.04
CA THR A 125 6.84 -7.97 -1.30
C THR A 125 5.80 -6.87 -1.16
N GLY A 126 6.20 -5.64 -0.83
CA GLY A 126 5.32 -4.48 -0.73
C GLY A 126 4.68 -4.12 -2.08
N THR A 127 5.44 -4.18 -3.17
CA THR A 127 4.93 -3.89 -4.53
C THR A 127 3.92 -4.95 -4.97
N VAL A 128 4.18 -6.23 -4.69
CA VAL A 128 3.23 -7.33 -4.95
C VAL A 128 1.94 -7.13 -4.14
N GLY A 129 2.05 -6.81 -2.86
CA GLY A 129 0.90 -6.49 -2.00
C GLY A 129 0.08 -5.33 -2.55
N TYR A 130 0.74 -4.26 -3.01
CA TYR A 130 0.08 -3.12 -3.66
C TYR A 130 -0.66 -3.54 -4.94
N ILE A 131 -0.04 -4.34 -5.80
CA ILE A 131 -0.68 -4.84 -7.03
C ILE A 131 -1.93 -5.66 -6.70
N ILE A 132 -1.87 -6.55 -5.71
CA ILE A 132 -3.02 -7.34 -5.26
C ILE A 132 -4.16 -6.42 -4.80
N VAL A 133 -3.87 -5.44 -3.95
CA VAL A 133 -4.88 -4.47 -3.46
C VAL A 133 -5.50 -3.69 -4.61
N GLU A 134 -4.69 -3.24 -5.58
CA GLU A 134 -5.17 -2.51 -6.75
C GLU A 134 -6.06 -3.39 -7.65
N LEU A 135 -5.71 -4.67 -7.85
CA LEU A 135 -6.53 -5.62 -8.59
C LEU A 135 -7.87 -5.89 -7.90
N LEU A 136 -7.85 -6.12 -6.58
CA LEU A 136 -9.07 -6.30 -5.78
C LEU A 136 -9.94 -5.05 -5.81
N HIS A 137 -9.34 -3.86 -5.71
CA HIS A 137 -10.05 -2.59 -5.79
C HIS A 137 -10.72 -2.42 -7.16
N ARG A 138 -10.00 -2.69 -8.26
CA ARG A 138 -10.55 -2.64 -9.63
C ARG A 138 -11.70 -3.63 -9.82
N ARG A 139 -11.58 -4.86 -9.31
CA ARG A 139 -12.65 -5.86 -9.35
C ARG A 139 -13.89 -5.38 -8.61
N LYS A 140 -13.73 -4.82 -7.41
CA LYS A 140 -14.85 -4.24 -6.63
C LYS A 140 -15.52 -3.09 -7.37
N GLN A 141 -14.76 -2.17 -7.97
CA GLN A 141 -15.31 -1.06 -8.75
C GLN A 141 -16.08 -1.55 -9.99
N ARG A 142 -15.55 -2.55 -10.71
CA ARG A 142 -16.26 -3.16 -11.85
C ARG A 142 -17.55 -3.83 -11.42
N ARG A 143 -17.54 -4.58 -10.31
CA ARG A 143 -18.74 -5.20 -9.74
C ARG A 143 -19.79 -4.15 -9.38
N LEU A 144 -19.41 -3.06 -8.69
CA LEU A 144 -20.34 -2.00 -8.33
C LEU A 144 -20.94 -1.28 -9.54
N LYS A 145 -20.15 -1.08 -10.61
CA LYS A 145 -20.67 -0.52 -11.88
C LYS A 145 -21.65 -1.47 -12.57
N ALA A 146 -21.34 -2.76 -12.64
CA ALA A 146 -22.24 -3.75 -13.21
C ALA A 146 -23.57 -3.83 -12.43
N ILE A 147 -23.53 -3.74 -11.09
CA ILE A 147 -24.74 -3.67 -10.26
C ILE A 147 -25.57 -2.41 -10.54
N ALA A 148 -24.91 -1.27 -10.78
CA ALA A 148 -25.58 -0.02 -11.07
C ALA A 148 -26.21 0.01 -12.48
N GLU A 149 -25.60 -0.69 -13.45
CA GLU A 149 -26.09 -0.79 -14.83
C GLU A 149 -27.22 -1.83 -14.98
N ASP A 150 -27.19 -2.94 -14.24
CA ASP A 150 -28.26 -3.94 -14.21
C ASP A 150 -28.53 -4.48 -12.78
N PRO A 151 -29.47 -3.88 -12.03
CA PRO A 151 -29.81 -4.28 -10.68
C PRO A 151 -30.39 -5.71 -10.59
N LYS A 152 -31.03 -6.20 -11.66
CA LYS A 152 -31.70 -7.52 -11.67
C LYS A 152 -30.70 -8.66 -11.88
N ALA A 153 -29.74 -8.51 -12.80
CA ALA A 153 -28.66 -9.48 -12.97
C ALA A 153 -27.74 -9.57 -11.74
N ALA A 154 -27.58 -8.45 -11.02
CA ALA A 154 -26.82 -8.37 -9.78
C ALA A 154 -27.47 -9.09 -8.60
N GLN A 155 -28.79 -9.03 -8.47
CA GLN A 155 -29.55 -9.78 -7.47
C GLN A 155 -29.45 -11.28 -7.72
N ALA A 156 -29.64 -11.74 -8.97
CA ALA A 156 -29.51 -13.14 -9.34
C ALA A 156 -28.07 -13.70 -9.12
N ALA A 157 -27.03 -12.90 -9.37
CA ALA A 157 -25.65 -13.29 -9.12
C ALA A 157 -25.25 -13.25 -7.62
N ALA A 158 -25.99 -12.53 -6.79
CA ALA A 158 -25.83 -12.50 -5.34
C ALA A 158 -26.52 -13.71 -4.69
N GLU A 159 -27.71 -14.08 -5.16
CA GLU A 159 -28.39 -15.34 -4.81
C GLU A 159 -27.55 -16.56 -5.24
N ALA A 160 -26.94 -16.54 -6.44
CA ALA A 160 -26.06 -17.62 -6.89
C ALA A 160 -24.70 -17.72 -6.16
N ASN A 161 -24.33 -16.72 -5.34
CA ASN A 161 -23.12 -16.74 -4.50
C ASN A 161 -23.44 -16.90 -3.00
N GLN A 162 -24.71 -17.12 -2.63
CA GLN A 162 -24.98 -17.69 -1.31
C GLN A 162 -24.43 -19.13 -1.34
N PRO A 163 -23.51 -19.51 -0.45
CA PRO A 163 -23.30 -20.93 -0.21
C PRO A 163 -24.67 -21.50 0.16
N GLU A 164 -25.08 -22.56 -0.54
CA GLU A 164 -26.28 -23.33 -0.24
C GLU A 164 -26.21 -23.70 1.24
N GLU A 165 -27.00 -23.01 2.06
CA GLU A 165 -27.19 -23.32 3.47
C GLU A 165 -27.97 -24.64 3.46
N THR A 166 -27.23 -25.75 3.49
CA THR A 166 -27.80 -27.07 3.67
C THR A 166 -28.49 -27.08 5.04
N ASP A 167 -29.80 -27.25 4.95
CA ASP A 167 -30.84 -27.33 5.97
C ASP A 167 -30.58 -28.45 6.99
N ASP A 168 -29.55 -28.28 7.83
CA ASP A 168 -29.16 -29.23 8.89
C ASP A 168 -29.22 -28.56 10.27
N GLU A 169 -30.28 -27.81 10.61
CA GLU A 169 -30.64 -27.52 12.01
C GLU A 169 -32.10 -27.07 12.15
N LYS A 170 -33.02 -27.94 11.69
CA LYS A 170 -34.28 -28.12 12.43
C LYS A 170 -33.98 -29.09 13.57
N ASP A 171 -33.78 -28.55 14.76
CA ASP A 171 -34.11 -29.24 16.01
C ASP A 171 -34.72 -28.22 16.98
N ASP A 172 -36.03 -28.39 17.17
CA ASP A 172 -36.82 -28.11 18.36
C ASP A 172 -36.60 -26.79 19.10
N LEU A 173 -37.58 -25.87 18.97
CA LEU A 173 -38.15 -25.06 20.06
C LEU A 173 -39.30 -24.19 19.49
N ASP A 174 -40.33 -24.84 18.93
CA ASP A 174 -41.69 -24.30 19.04
C ASP A 174 -42.24 -24.76 20.39
N ASP A 175 -42.57 -23.81 21.28
CA ASP A 175 -43.63 -23.87 22.31
C ASP A 175 -43.23 -23.06 23.57
N GLU A 176 -43.46 -21.73 23.55
CA GLU A 176 -44.38 -21.12 24.54
C GLU A 176 -44.73 -19.66 24.19
N ILE A 177 -46.01 -19.51 23.89
CA ILE A 177 -46.82 -18.30 23.90
C ILE A 177 -46.73 -17.61 25.26
N ILE A 178 -46.66 -16.26 25.28
CA ILE A 178 -47.64 -15.37 25.95
C ILE A 178 -47.33 -13.92 25.51
N ILE A 179 -48.24 -13.39 24.71
CA ILE A 179 -48.44 -11.96 24.48
C ILE A 179 -49.16 -11.44 25.73
N THR A 180 -48.52 -10.55 26.50
CA THR A 180 -49.27 -9.65 27.39
C THR A 180 -49.08 -8.22 26.92
N HIS A 181 -50.16 -7.69 26.37
CA HIS A 181 -50.42 -6.26 26.32
C HIS A 181 -50.65 -5.76 27.75
N LEU A 182 -49.92 -4.73 28.16
CA LEU A 182 -50.46 -3.61 28.93
C LEU A 182 -49.62 -2.36 28.68
#